data_AF-A0A1J3F265-F1
#
_entry.id   AF-A0A1J3F265-F1
#
_cell.length_a   1.000
_cell.length_b   1.000
_cell.length_c   1.000
_cell.angle_alpha   90.00
_cell.angle_beta   90.00
_cell.angle_gamma   90.00
#
_symmetry.space_group_name_H-M   'P 1'
#
loop_
_entity.id
_entity.type
_entity.pdbx_description
1 polymer ?
#
loop_
_entity_poly.entity_id
_entity_poly.type
_entity_poly.pdbx_seq_one_letter_code
_entity_poly.pdbx_strand_id
1 'polypeptide(L)'
;FDDQAIYFGNNLISSCVRLGDLVYARKVFDSMPERNTVTWTAMIDGYLKYDLEDEAFSLFEDYVNHGIRFTNERMFVCLLNLCSRRSEFELGRQVHGSMVKVRVENLIV
;
A
#
# COMPACT_ATOMS: atom_id res chain seq x y z
N PHE A 1 -15.64 9.59 -11.57
CA PHE A 1 -14.90 8.45 -12.15
C PHE A 1 -15.31 7.19 -11.39
N ASP A 2 -15.20 6.00 -11.99
CA ASP A 2 -15.97 4.82 -11.55
C ASP A 2 -15.36 4.09 -10.34
N ASP A 3 -15.80 4.46 -9.13
CA ASP A 3 -15.43 3.81 -7.86
C ASP A 3 -15.69 2.29 -7.88
N GLN A 4 -16.65 1.84 -8.69
CA GLN A 4 -16.99 0.43 -8.82
C GLN A 4 -15.86 -0.37 -9.48
N ALA A 5 -15.20 0.20 -10.50
CA ALA A 5 -14.06 -0.43 -11.16
C ALA A 5 -12.86 -0.59 -10.22
N ILE A 6 -12.58 0.43 -9.40
CA ILE A 6 -11.50 0.37 -8.39
C ILE A 6 -11.83 -0.69 -7.34
N TYR A 7 -13.08 -0.76 -6.88
CA TYR A 7 -13.54 -1.78 -5.94
C TYR A 7 -13.36 -3.21 -6.48
N PHE A 8 -13.75 -3.46 -7.73
CA PHE A 8 -13.55 -4.76 -8.37
C PHE A 8 -12.07 -5.11 -8.52
N GLY A 9 -11.24 -4.16 -8.97
CA GLY A 9 -9.79 -4.35 -9.08
C GLY A 9 -9.16 -4.72 -7.73
N ASN A 10 -9.51 -4.01 -6.66
CA ASN A 10 -9.02 -4.27 -5.31
C ASN A 10 -9.42 -5.67 -4.80
N ASN A 11 -10.64 -6.11 -5.09
CA ASN A 11 -11.10 -7.46 -4.73
C ASN A 11 -10.39 -8.57 -5.50
N LEU A 12 -10.10 -8.34 -6.78
CA LEU A 12 -9.33 -9.28 -7.60
C LEU A 12 -7.90 -9.39 -7.07
N ILE A 13 -7.21 -8.27 -6.85
CA ILE A 13 -5.86 -8.25 -6.25
C ILE A 13 -5.86 -9.02 -4.93
N SER A 14 -6.77 -8.69 -4.01
CA SER A 14 -6.85 -9.33 -2.70
C SER A 14 -7.11 -10.84 -2.79
N SER A 15 -7.90 -11.28 -3.77
CA SER A 15 -8.19 -12.70 -3.97
C SER A 15 -7.01 -13.44 -4.58
N CYS A 16 -6.32 -12.85 -5.55
CA CYS A 16 -5.12 -13.43 -6.17
C CYS A 16 -3.97 -13.53 -5.16
N VAL A 17 -3.74 -12.48 -4.36
CA VAL A 17 -2.81 -12.51 -3.22
C VAL A 17 -3.16 -13.62 -2.24
N ARG A 18 -4.45 -13.81 -1.90
CA ARG A 18 -4.86 -14.90 -1.00
C ARG A 18 -4.58 -16.28 -1.56
N LEU A 19 -4.62 -16.44 -2.88
CA LEU A 19 -4.31 -17.69 -3.59
C LEU A 19 -2.82 -17.86 -3.91
N GLY A 20 -1.98 -16.86 -3.64
CA GLY A 20 -0.55 -16.88 -3.96
C GLY A 20 -0.20 -16.54 -5.40
N ASP A 21 -1.17 -16.13 -6.22
CA ASP A 21 -0.91 -15.70 -7.60
C ASP A 21 -0.56 -14.20 -7.64
N LEU A 22 0.65 -13.88 -7.16
CA LEU A 22 1.16 -12.51 -7.13
C LEU A 22 1.42 -11.94 -8.52
N VAL A 23 1.73 -12.79 -9.49
CA VAL A 23 1.95 -12.37 -10.89
C VAL A 23 0.64 -11.84 -11.46
N TYR A 24 -0.47 -12.55 -11.29
CA TYR A 24 -1.77 -12.06 -11.75
C TYR A 24 -2.25 -10.86 -10.92
N ALA A 25 -2.05 -10.87 -9.60
CA ALA A 25 -2.35 -9.71 -8.76
C ALA A 25 -1.64 -8.45 -9.27
N ARG A 26 -0.35 -8.55 -9.62
CA ARG A 26 0.42 -7.44 -10.18
C ARG A 26 -0.09 -7.01 -11.56
N LYS A 27 -0.47 -7.95 -12.43
CA LYS A 27 -1.08 -7.62 -13.73
C LYS A 27 -2.38 -6.83 -13.58
N VAL A 28 -3.24 -7.23 -12.64
CA VAL A 28 -4.47 -6.48 -12.35
C VAL A 28 -4.11 -5.08 -11.87
N PHE A 29 -3.20 -4.99 -10.90
CA PHE A 29 -2.70 -3.71 -10.38
C PHE A 29 -2.20 -2.81 -11.53
N ASP A 30 -1.32 -3.30 -12.40
CA ASP A 30 -0.74 -2.53 -13.52
C ASP A 30 -1.77 -2.11 -14.57
N SER A 31 -2.83 -2.91 -14.76
CA SER A 31 -3.91 -2.59 -15.71
C SER A 31 -4.90 -1.52 -15.21
N MET A 32 -4.92 -1.23 -13.91
CA MET A 32 -5.85 -0.26 -13.34
C MET A 32 -5.45 1.18 -13.73
N PRO A 33 -6.34 1.95 -14.40
CA PRO A 33 -6.02 3.32 -14.82
C PRO A 33 -5.91 4.28 -13.63
N GLU A 34 -6.68 4.03 -12.58
CA GLU A 34 -6.69 4.80 -11.33
C GLU A 34 -6.47 3.83 -10.16
N ARG A 35 -5.69 4.25 -9.18
CA ARG A 35 -5.34 3.44 -8.01
C ARG A 35 -5.42 4.30 -6.76
N ASN A 36 -6.22 3.86 -5.78
CA ASN A 36 -6.32 4.54 -4.50
C ASN A 36 -5.45 3.85 -3.43
N THR A 37 -5.36 4.45 -2.25
CA THR A 37 -4.57 3.92 -1.13
C THR A 37 -4.86 2.45 -0.83
N VAL A 38 -6.10 1.97 -1.01
CA VAL A 38 -6.45 0.56 -0.81
C VAL A 38 -5.81 -0.34 -1.87
N THR A 39 -5.78 0.07 -3.13
CA THR A 39 -5.13 -0.67 -4.23
C THR A 39 -3.65 -0.89 -3.96
N TRP A 40 -2.94 0.17 -3.56
CA TRP A 40 -1.52 0.11 -3.22
C TRP A 40 -1.26 -0.71 -1.96
N THR A 41 -2.06 -0.51 -0.91
CA THR A 41 -1.92 -1.27 0.35
C THR A 41 -2.10 -2.77 0.08
N ALA A 42 -3.08 -3.17 -0.72
CA ALA A 42 -3.35 -4.58 -1.01
C ALA A 42 -2.17 -5.26 -1.72
N MET A 43 -1.49 -4.55 -2.62
CA MET A 43 -0.35 -5.12 -3.35
C MET A 43 0.93 -5.15 -2.51
N ILE A 44 1.22 -4.08 -1.76
CA ILE A 44 2.39 -4.02 -0.86
C ILE A 44 2.26 -5.08 0.25
N ASP A 45 1.09 -5.18 0.88
CA ASP A 45 0.83 -6.21 1.89
C ASP A 45 0.92 -7.63 1.29
N GLY A 46 0.46 -7.78 0.05
CA GLY A 46 0.63 -9.01 -0.71
C GLY A 46 2.09 -9.42 -0.88
N TYR A 47 2.97 -8.51 -1.28
CA TYR A 47 4.40 -8.81 -1.37
C TYR A 47 5.02 -9.16 -0.01
N LEU A 48 4.69 -8.40 1.04
CA LEU A 48 5.17 -8.68 2.40
C LEU A 48 4.72 -10.06 2.92
N LYS A 49 3.51 -10.50 2.57
CA LYS A 49 2.96 -11.80 3.00
C LYS A 49 3.75 -12.99 2.43
N TYR A 50 4.44 -12.79 1.30
CA TYR A 50 5.24 -13.82 0.63
C TYR A 50 6.74 -13.52 0.70
N ASP A 51 7.16 -12.68 1.66
CA ASP A 51 8.57 -12.35 1.93
C ASP A 51 9.31 -11.78 0.72
N LEU A 52 8.60 -10.93 -0.04
CA LEU A 52 9.10 -10.17 -1.19
C LEU A 52 9.27 -8.69 -0.80
N GLU A 53 10.13 -8.42 0.18
CA GLU A 53 10.27 -7.06 0.73
C GLU A 53 10.92 -6.06 -0.23
N ASP A 54 11.71 -6.52 -1.20
CA ASP A 54 12.32 -5.67 -2.23
C ASP A 54 11.25 -5.13 -3.18
N GLU A 55 10.34 -5.99 -3.65
CA GLU A 55 9.20 -5.61 -4.49
C GLU A 55 8.21 -4.72 -3.73
N ALA A 56 7.95 -5.04 -2.47
CA ALA A 56 7.12 -4.22 -1.59
C ALA A 56 7.70 -2.81 -1.42
N PHE A 57 9.02 -2.69 -1.26
CA PHE A 57 9.71 -1.41 -1.11
C PHE A 57 9.71 -0.59 -2.39
N SER A 58 10.05 -1.21 -3.53
CA SER A 58 9.99 -0.55 -4.82
C SER A 58 8.59 0.00 -5.10
N LEU A 59 7.54 -0.77 -4.78
CA LEU A 59 6.17 -0.31 -4.95
C LEU A 59 5.77 0.81 -3.97
N PHE A 60 6.34 0.82 -2.77
CA PHE A 60 6.16 1.94 -1.83
C PHE A 60 6.83 3.23 -2.34
N GLU A 61 8.03 3.15 -2.90
CA GLU A 61 8.69 4.32 -3.51
C GLU A 61 7.84 4.88 -4.65
N ASP A 62 7.29 4.00 -5.50
CA ASP A 62 6.34 4.39 -6.54
C ASP A 62 5.12 5.10 -5.93
N TYR A 63 4.52 4.56 -4.87
CA TYR A 63 3.38 5.18 -4.19
C TYR A 63 3.67 6.61 -3.74
N VAL A 64 4.85 6.84 -3.14
CA VAL A 64 5.29 8.17 -2.69
C VAL A 64 5.49 9.11 -3.87
N ASN A 65 6.13 8.63 -4.95
CA ASN A 65 6.38 9.41 -6.15
C ASN A 65 5.09 9.83 -6.88
N HIS A 66 4.01 9.05 -6.77
CA HIS A 66 2.69 9.41 -7.28
C HIS A 66 1.96 10.47 -6.42
N GLY A 67 2.53 10.88 -5.28
CA GLY A 67 1.96 11.91 -4.42
C GLY A 67 0.64 11.51 -3.74
N ILE A 68 0.35 10.21 -3.65
CA ILE A 68 -0.90 9.72 -3.09
C ILE A 68 -0.88 9.91 -1.57
N ARG A 69 -1.89 10.61 -1.06
CA ARG A 69 -1.99 10.89 0.38
C ARG A 69 -2.21 9.60 1.17
N PHE A 70 -1.47 9.47 2.26
CA PHE A 70 -1.68 8.42 3.25
C PHE A 70 -2.99 8.66 4.02
N THR A 71 -4.10 8.14 3.51
CA THR A 71 -5.44 8.31 4.09
C THR A 71 -5.92 7.10 4.89
N ASN A 72 -5.20 5.98 4.85
CA ASN A 72 -5.63 4.71 5.42
C ASN A 72 -4.68 4.25 6.53
N GLU A 73 -5.21 4.00 7.73
CA GLU A 73 -4.46 3.49 8.88
C GLU A 73 -3.74 2.17 8.55
N ARG A 74 -4.35 1.29 7.75
CA ARG A 74 -3.72 0.02 7.34
C ARG A 74 -2.47 0.22 6.50
N MET A 75 -2.41 1.27 5.69
CA MET A 75 -1.23 1.58 4.89
C MET A 75 -0.03 1.89 5.80
N PHE A 76 -0.24 2.68 6.86
CA PHE A 76 0.83 2.98 7.82
C PHE A 76 1.34 1.73 8.53
N VAL A 77 0.45 0.83 8.97
CA VAL A 77 0.85 -0.45 9.59
C VAL A 77 1.67 -1.30 8.60
N CYS A 78 1.22 -1.39 7.35
CA CYS A 78 1.91 -2.11 6.29
C CYS A 78 3.33 -1.56 6.06
N LEU A 79 3.47 -0.23 5.98
CA LEU A 79 4.77 0.41 5.78
C LEU A 79 5.70 0.33 6.98
N LEU A 80 5.17 0.41 8.21
CA LEU A 80 5.98 0.19 9.41
C LEU A 80 6.51 -1.25 9.47
N ASN A 81 5.70 -2.24 9.07
CA ASN A 81 6.13 -3.63 8.94
C ASN A 81 7.26 -3.77 7.87
N LEU A 82 7.08 -3.16 6.70
CA LEU A 82 8.13 -3.10 5.66
C LEU A 82 9.43 -2.48 6.18
N CYS A 83 9.35 -1.33 6.86
CA CYS A 83 10.52 -0.67 7.44
C CYS A 83 11.22 -1.56 8.47
N SER A 84 10.45 -2.27 9.29
CA SER A 84 10.98 -3.23 10.27
C SER A 84 11.71 -4.39 9.59
N ARG A 85 11.14 -4.97 8.53
CA ARG A 85 11.76 -6.09 7.80
C ARG A 85 13.06 -5.67 7.10
N ARG A 86 13.12 -4.44 6.59
CA ARG A 86 14.32 -3.89 5.92
C ARG A 86 15.32 -3.19 6.86
N SER A 87 15.03 -3.09 8.16
CA SER A 87 15.81 -2.30 9.11
C SER A 87 15.96 -0.80 8.73
N GLU A 88 14.98 -0.26 8.00
CA GLU A 88 14.95 1.14 7.54
C GLU A 88 14.40 2.07 8.64
N PHE A 89 15.22 2.31 9.66
CA PHE A 89 14.80 3.06 10.85
C PHE A 89 14.37 4.50 10.54
N GLU A 90 15.13 5.19 9.69
CA GLU A 90 14.85 6.59 9.36
C GLU A 90 13.52 6.74 8.63
N LEU A 91 13.28 5.89 7.64
CA LEU A 91 12.00 5.85 6.94
C LEU A 91 10.85 5.50 7.90
N GLY A 92 11.05 4.53 8.80
CA GLY A 92 10.07 4.18 9.82
C GLY A 92 9.68 5.38 10.70
N ARG A 93 10.64 6.24 11.07
CA ARG A 93 10.37 7.49 11.81
C ARG A 93 9.52 8.46 11.00
N GLN A 94 9.83 8.63 9.71
CA GLN A 94 9.09 9.52 8.81
C GLN A 94 7.64 9.05 8.59
N VAL A 95 7.44 7.75 8.38
CA VAL A 95 6.13 7.12 8.25
C VAL A 95 5.31 7.29 9.54
N HIS A 96 5.91 7.02 10.70
CA HIS A 96 5.25 7.21 12.01
C HIS A 96 4.88 8.68 12.26
N GLY A 97 5.77 9.63 11.97
CA GLY A 97 5.49 11.06 12.10
C GLY A 97 4.33 11.51 11.21
N SER A 98 4.29 11.02 9.96
CA SER A 98 3.20 11.28 9.01
C SER A 98 1.85 10.75 9.51
N MET A 99 1.83 9.55 10.10
CA MET A 99 0.63 8.95 10.71
C MET A 99 0.07 9.84 11.83
N VAL A 100 0.93 10.30 12.75
CA VAL A 100 0.52 11.17 13.85
C VAL A 100 -0.05 12.48 13.31
N LYS A 101 0.59 13.07 12.30
CA LYS A 101 0.14 14.33 11.69
C LYS A 101 -1.24 14.19 11.04
N VAL A 102 -1.46 13.17 10.21
CA VAL A 102 -2.76 12.91 9.57
C VAL A 102 -3.86 12.69 10.62
N ARG A 103 -3.56 11.96 11.70
CA ARG A 103 -4.55 11.73 12.76
C ARG A 103 -4.92 13.02 13.49
N VAL A 104 -3.96 13.91 13.74
CA VAL A 104 -4.22 15.22 14.34
C VAL A 104 -5.07 16.10 13.42
N GLU A 105 -4.79 16.10 12.11
CA GLU A 105 -5.61 16.82 11.12
C GLU A 105 -7.08 16.35 11.12
N ASN A 106 -7.34 15.06 11.31
CA ASN A 106 -8.68 14.50 11.37
C ASN A 106 -9.44 14.78 12.69
N LEU A 107 -8.75 15.16 13.77
CA LEU A 107 -9.37 15.44 15.08
C LEU A 107 -9.82 16.90 15.24
N ILE A 108 -9.45 17.79 14.31
CA ILE A 108 -9.71 19.24 14.37
C ILE A 108 -10.85 19.65 13.41
N VAL A 109 -11.62 18.70 12.88
CA VAL A 109 -12.80 18.96 12.03
C VAL A 109 -14.10 18.69 12.81
#